data_AF-A0A816CHL3-F1
#
_entry.id   AF-A0A816CHL3-F1
#
_cell.length_a   1.000
_cell.length_b   1.000
_cell.length_c   1.000
_cell.angle_alpha   90.00
_cell.angle_beta   90.00
_cell.angle_gamma   90.00
#
_symmetry.space_group_name_H-M   'P 1'
#
loop_
_entity.id
_entity.type
_entity.pdbx_description
1 polymer ?
#
loop_
_entity_poly.entity_id
_entity_poly.type
_entity_poly.pdbx_seq_one_letter_code
_entity_poly.pdbx_strand_id
1 'polypeptide(L)'
;MTTTKATIWVRIENCETEKVRIDAELDIDDLKKKLLGKDANKYRAIYQNTCLRSDAAIPIGTTFEQPISLCLEHAPSKSMLNIFVSLHLKSNISDKNASDFTSA
;
A
#
# COMPACT_ATOMS: atom_id res chain seq x y z
N MET A 1 21.41 -21.56 9.80
CA MET A 1 21.24 -20.20 9.27
C MET A 1 19.90 -19.69 9.77
N THR A 2 19.86 -18.63 10.58
CA THR A 2 18.61 -18.04 11.07
C THR A 2 18.13 -17.05 10.03
N THR A 3 17.05 -17.37 9.30
CA THR A 3 16.45 -16.40 8.39
C THR A 3 15.73 -15.33 9.21
N THR A 4 16.13 -14.08 9.01
CA THR A 4 15.48 -12.94 9.65
C THR A 4 14.13 -12.73 9.00
N LYS A 5 13.06 -13.00 9.73
CA LYS A 5 11.69 -12.78 9.25
C LYS A 5 11.28 -11.34 9.53
N ALA A 6 10.85 -10.64 8.50
CA ALA A 6 10.23 -9.33 8.61
C ALA A 6 8.71 -9.44 8.45
N THR A 7 7.97 -8.52 9.05
CA THR A 7 6.53 -8.42 8.85
C THR A 7 6.23 -7.11 8.14
N ILE A 8 5.45 -7.21 7.05
CA ILE A 8 5.09 -6.09 6.20
C ILE A 8 3.57 -6.00 6.04
N TRP A 9 3.10 -4.88 5.53
CA TRP A 9 1.71 -4.64 5.15
C TRP A 9 1.62 -4.53 3.65
N VAL A 10 0.74 -5.32 3.05
CA VAL A 10 0.52 -5.36 1.61
C VAL A 10 -0.96 -5.13 1.35
N ARG A 11 -1.27 -4.30 0.37
CA ARG A 11 -2.63 -4.06 -0.12
C ARG A 11 -2.71 -4.55 -1.55
N ILE A 12 -3.53 -5.56 -1.79
CA ILE A 12 -3.81 -6.03 -3.15
C ILE A 12 -5.00 -5.22 -3.68
N GLU A 13 -4.94 -4.80 -4.94
CA GLU A 13 -6.04 -4.10 -5.59
C GLU A 13 -7.35 -4.88 -5.48
N ASN A 14 -8.43 -4.18 -5.09
CA ASN A 14 -9.76 -4.76 -4.79
C ASN A 14 -9.79 -5.75 -3.61
N CYS A 15 -8.74 -5.80 -2.79
CA CYS A 15 -8.70 -6.58 -1.55
C CYS A 15 -8.39 -5.70 -0.34
N GLU A 16 -8.58 -6.28 0.85
CA GLU A 16 -8.18 -5.65 2.10
C GLU A 16 -6.65 -5.65 2.26
N THR A 17 -6.17 -4.72 3.09
CA THR A 17 -4.75 -4.67 3.47
C THR A 17 -4.45 -5.83 4.42
N GLU A 18 -3.48 -6.67 4.06
CA GLU A 18 -3.06 -7.82 4.85
C GLU A 18 -1.66 -7.63 5.43
N LYS A 19 -1.42 -8.21 6.60
CA LYS A 19 -0.11 -8.30 7.24
C LYS A 19 0.59 -9.60 6.86
N VAL A 20 1.68 -9.50 6.11
CA VAL A 20 2.41 -10.64 5.54
C VAL A 20 3.77 -10.82 6.21
N ARG A 21 4.13 -12.06 6.54
CA ARG A 21 5.49 -12.40 7.01
C ARG A 21 6.35 -12.85 5.84
N ILE A 22 7.49 -12.20 5.69
CA ILE A 22 8.47 -12.45 4.63
C ILE A 22 9.83 -12.74 5.24
N ASP A 23 10.66 -13.48 4.52
CA ASP A 23 12.09 -13.54 4.81
C ASP A 23 12.74 -12.28 4.25
N ALA A 24 13.67 -11.69 4.99
CA ALA A 24 14.29 -10.41 4.62
C ALA A 24 15.11 -10.46 3.31
N GLU A 25 15.43 -11.65 2.83
CA GLU A 25 16.17 -11.90 1.59
C GLU A 25 15.26 -11.98 0.35
N LEU A 26 13.94 -11.92 0.51
CA LEU A 26 13.00 -11.95 -0.62
C LEU A 26 12.97 -10.62 -1.37
N ASP A 27 12.83 -10.72 -2.69
CA ASP A 27 12.59 -9.58 -3.57
C ASP A 27 11.09 -9.38 -3.86
N ILE A 28 10.77 -8.31 -4.58
CA ILE A 28 9.41 -7.94 -4.94
C ILE A 28 8.75 -8.98 -5.87
N ASP A 29 9.51 -9.66 -6.73
CA ASP A 29 9.01 -10.73 -7.58
C ASP A 29 8.56 -11.94 -6.76
N ASP A 30 9.40 -12.37 -5.82
CA ASP A 30 9.10 -13.44 -4.88
C ASP A 30 7.89 -13.09 -3.99
N LEU A 31 7.80 -11.84 -3.52
CA LEU A 31 6.63 -11.36 -2.79
C LEU A 31 5.35 -11.49 -3.61
N LYS A 32 5.38 -11.02 -4.87
CA LYS A 32 4.22 -11.11 -5.77
C LYS A 32 3.85 -12.57 -6.03
N LYS A 33 4.83 -13.44 -6.30
CA LYS A 33 4.60 -14.89 -6.48
C LYS A 33 4.02 -15.55 -5.24
N LYS A 34 4.46 -15.16 -4.04
CA LYS A 34 3.94 -15.70 -2.78
C LYS A 34 2.47 -15.33 -2.54
N LEU A 35 2.06 -14.13 -2.92
CA LEU A 35 0.71 -13.62 -2.68
C LEU A 35 -0.28 -13.92 -3.82
N LEU A 36 0.18 -13.84 -5.06
CA LEU A 36 -0.66 -13.89 -6.27
C LEU A 36 -0.42 -15.16 -7.10
N GLY A 37 0.61 -15.95 -6.78
CA GLY A 37 0.95 -17.17 -7.49
C GLY A 37 1.23 -16.92 -8.98
N LYS A 38 0.40 -17.52 -9.84
CA LYS A 38 0.54 -17.44 -11.30
C LYS A 38 0.23 -16.06 -11.86
N ASP A 39 -0.52 -15.24 -11.13
CA ASP A 39 -0.94 -13.92 -11.57
C ASP A 39 0.08 -12.82 -11.20
N ALA A 40 1.17 -13.15 -10.50
CA ALA A 40 2.19 -12.21 -10.04
C ALA A 40 2.72 -11.24 -11.13
N ASN A 41 2.85 -11.72 -12.37
CA ASN A 41 3.37 -10.92 -13.49
C ASN A 41 2.38 -9.87 -14.00
N LYS A 42 1.10 -9.99 -13.65
CA LYS A 42 0.06 -9.02 -14.01
C LYS A 42 -0.01 -7.85 -13.04
N TYR A 43 0.80 -7.85 -11.98
CA TYR A 43 0.74 -6.84 -10.94
C TYR A 43 2.07 -6.08 -10.82
N ARG A 44 1.96 -4.76 -10.64
CA ARG A 44 3.05 -3.88 -10.27
C ARG A 44 3.02 -3.60 -8.77
N ALA A 45 4.19 -3.56 -8.15
CA ALA A 45 4.33 -3.16 -6.76
C ALA A 45 4.62 -1.66 -6.67
N ILE A 46 3.89 -0.96 -5.81
CA ILE A 46 4.02 0.48 -5.58
C ILE A 46 4.19 0.71 -4.10
N TYR A 47 5.20 1.48 -3.71
CA TYR A 47 5.41 1.90 -2.32
C TYR A 47 5.76 3.38 -2.29
N GLN A 48 5.07 4.15 -1.43
CA GLN A 48 5.24 5.61 -1.32
C GLN A 48 5.27 6.32 -2.70
N ASN A 49 4.29 6.00 -3.55
CA ASN A 49 4.14 6.55 -4.90
C ASN A 49 5.30 6.22 -5.87
N THR A 50 6.15 5.24 -5.54
CA THR A 50 7.26 4.77 -6.37
C THR A 50 6.98 3.35 -6.83
N CYS A 51 7.12 3.09 -8.14
CA CYS A 51 7.03 1.72 -8.68
C CYS A 51 8.30 0.94 -8.30
N LEU A 52 8.13 -0.17 -7.61
CA LEU A 52 9.21 -1.07 -7.24
C LEU A 52 9.46 -2.05 -8.38
N ARG A 53 10.72 -2.24 -8.73
CA ARG A 53 11.15 -3.25 -9.71
C ARG A 53 11.03 -4.65 -9.10
N SER A 54 10.91 -5.68 -9.94
CA SER A 54 10.86 -7.08 -9.50
C SER A 54 12.10 -7.49 -8.70
N ASP A 55 13.28 -7.00 -9.07
CA ASP A 55 14.57 -7.25 -8.40
C ASP A 55 14.83 -6.34 -7.20
N ALA A 56 13.89 -5.45 -6.86
CA ALA A 56 14.07 -4.54 -5.72
C ALA A 56 13.88 -5.29 -4.39
N ALA A 57 14.64 -4.87 -3.38
CA ALA A 57 14.43 -5.32 -2.02
C ALA A 57 13.06 -4.86 -1.50
N ILE A 58 12.41 -5.70 -0.71
CA ILE A 58 11.12 -5.36 -0.12
C ILE A 58 11.34 -4.30 0.98
N PRO A 59 10.64 -3.15 0.95
CA PRO A 59 10.77 -2.14 2.00
C PRO A 59 10.26 -2.70 3.33
N ILE A 60 11.18 -2.93 4.25
CA ILE A 60 10.87 -3.31 5.63
C ILE A 60 10.38 -2.07 6.40
N GLY A 61 9.40 -2.26 7.29
CA GLY A 61 8.83 -1.16 8.08
C GLY A 61 7.56 -0.50 7.50
N THR A 62 6.96 -1.11 6.47
CA THR A 62 5.61 -0.74 5.99
C THR A 62 4.59 -0.80 7.14
N THR A 63 3.57 0.05 7.08
CA THR A 63 2.47 0.09 8.07
C THR A 63 1.11 -0.07 7.39
N PHE A 64 0.04 -0.20 8.17
CA PHE A 64 -1.32 -0.25 7.62
C PHE A 64 -1.66 1.00 6.78
N GLU A 65 -1.18 2.18 7.20
CA GLU A 65 -1.38 3.45 6.48
C GLU A 65 -0.47 3.59 5.25
N GLN A 66 0.69 2.93 5.28
CA GLN A 66 1.66 2.93 4.18
C GLN A 66 2.02 1.49 3.77
N PRO A 67 1.07 0.75 3.16
CA PRO A 67 1.32 -0.60 2.69
C PRO A 67 2.00 -0.58 1.31
N ILE A 68 2.63 -1.70 0.96
CA ILE A 68 3.01 -1.96 -0.43
C ILE A 68 1.73 -2.26 -1.20
N SER A 69 1.44 -1.48 -2.23
CA SER A 69 0.26 -1.67 -3.06
C SER A 69 0.59 -2.53 -4.27
N LEU A 70 -0.13 -3.63 -4.45
CA LEU A 70 -0.07 -4.47 -5.66
C LEU A 70 -1.24 -4.10 -6.55
N CYS A 71 -0.98 -3.39 -7.64
CA CYS A 71 -1.99 -2.94 -8.60
C CYS A 71 -1.87 -3.74 -9.88
N LEU A 72 -2.99 -4.06 -10.54
CA LEU A 72 -2.93 -4.67 -11.86
C LEU A 72 -2.18 -3.75 -12.82
N GLU A 73 -1.18 -4.29 -13.51
CA GLU A 73 -0.63 -3.72 -14.71
C GLU A 73 -1.74 -3.77 -15.76
N HIS A 74 -2.56 -2.72 -15.78
CA HIS A 74 -3.40 -2.47 -16.92
C HIS A 74 -2.45 -2.43 -18.13
N ALA A 75 -2.57 -3.41 -19.02
CA ALA A 75 -2.11 -3.24 -20.39
C ALA A 75 -2.55 -1.83 -20.82
N PRO A 76 -1.71 -1.03 -21.48
CA PRO A 76 -2.08 0.31 -21.88
C PRO A 76 -3.29 0.21 -22.82
N SER A 77 -4.49 0.26 -22.26
CA SER A 77 -5.66 0.69 -23.00
C SER A 77 -5.31 2.10 -23.41
N LYS A 78 -5.33 2.37 -24.71
CA LYS A 78 -4.97 3.66 -25.34
C LYS A 78 -5.84 4.85 -24.86
N SER A 79 -6.56 4.71 -23.76
CA SER A 79 -7.58 5.61 -23.26
C SER A 79 -7.55 5.65 -21.74
N MET A 80 -6.66 6.44 -21.14
CA MET A 80 -7.02 7.22 -19.95
C MET A 80 -5.96 8.28 -19.63
N LEU A 81 -6.19 9.47 -20.19
CA LEU A 81 -5.82 10.72 -19.54
C LEU A 81 -6.52 10.82 -18.18
N ASN A 82 -5.85 11.49 -17.23
CA ASN A 82 -6.33 11.98 -15.93
C ASN A 82 -6.63 10.86 -14.91
N ILE A 83 -6.12 10.88 -13.67
CA ILE A 83 -6.33 11.90 -12.65
C ILE A 83 -5.19 11.80 -11.61
N PHE A 84 -4.44 12.88 -11.39
CA PHE A 84 -3.54 13.03 -10.24
C PHE A 84 -4.22 14.01 -9.27
N VAL A 85 -5.03 13.50 -8.34
CA VAL A 85 -5.53 14.32 -7.23
C VAL A 85 -4.51 14.25 -6.11
N SER A 86 -3.74 15.32 -5.98
CA SER A 86 -3.01 15.64 -4.76
C SER A 86 -4.03 15.92 -3.65
N LEU A 87 -4.24 14.95 -2.74
CA LEU A 87 -4.89 15.22 -1.45
C LEU A 87 -3.94 16.07 -0.60
N HIS A 88 -4.10 17.39 -0.65
CA HIS A 88 -3.57 18.27 0.39
C HIS A 88 -4.51 18.18 1.60
N LEU A 89 -4.13 17.34 2.57
CA LEU A 89 -4.70 17.31 3.89
C LEU A 89 -4.42 18.67 4.57
N LYS A 90 -5.43 19.52 4.73
CA LYS A 90 -5.38 20.61 5.73
C LYS A 90 -6.17 20.16 6.95
N SER A 91 -5.44 19.61 7.91
CA SER A 91 -5.86 19.50 9.30
C SER A 91 -6.29 20.88 9.81
N ASN A 92 -7.47 20.95 10.42
CA ASN A 92 -7.68 21.88 11.52
C ASN A 92 -8.68 21.27 12.51
N ILE A 93 -8.13 20.49 13.44
CA ILE A 93 -8.75 20.23 14.73
C ILE A 93 -8.48 21.46 15.56
N SER A 94 -9.53 22.12 16.05
CA SER A 94 -9.50 22.74 17.38
C SER A 94 -10.92 23.03 17.86
N ASP A 95 -11.39 22.15 18.75
CA ASP A 95 -12.16 22.43 19.97
C ASP A 95 -12.70 23.86 20.18
N LYS A 96 -14.02 23.98 20.40
CA LYS A 96 -14.54 24.28 21.75
C LYS A 96 -16.07 24.27 21.85
N ASN A 97 -16.52 23.37 22.71
CA ASN A 97 -17.55 23.56 23.75
C ASN A 97 -19.03 23.56 23.35
N ALA A 98 -19.65 22.39 23.57
CA ALA A 98 -21.06 22.27 23.92
C ALA A 98 -21.28 22.67 25.40
N SER A 99 -22.28 23.51 25.65
CA SER A 99 -22.97 23.70 26.95
C SER A 99 -24.25 24.49 26.62
N ASP A 100 -25.39 23.84 26.41
CA ASP A 100 -26.40 23.43 27.41
C ASP A 100 -27.23 24.60 27.99
N PHE A 101 -28.56 24.52 27.76
CA PHE A 101 -29.69 24.96 28.59
C PHE A 101 -29.70 26.34 29.30
N THR A 102 -30.67 27.21 28.98
CA THR A 102 -31.86 27.57 29.82
C THR A 102 -32.59 28.84 29.31
N SER A 103 -33.90 28.87 29.65
CA SER A 103 -34.99 29.77 29.25
C SER A 103 -34.81 31.28 29.50
N ALA A 104 -35.55 32.08 28.71
CA ALA A 104 -36.35 33.23 29.16
C ALA A 104 -37.45 33.52 28.14
#